data_AF-A0A3D8HKG9-F1
#
_entry.id   AF-A0A3D8HKG9-F1
#
_cell.length_a   1.000
_cell.length_b   1.000
_cell.length_c   1.000
_cell.angle_alpha   90.00
_cell.angle_beta   90.00
_cell.angle_gamma   90.00
#
_symmetry.space_group_name_H-M   'P 1'
#
loop_
_entity.id
_entity.type
_entity.pdbx_description
1 polymer ?
#
loop_
_entity_poly.entity_id
_entity_poly.type
_entity_poly.pdbx_seq_one_letter_code
_entity_poly.pdbx_strand_id
1 'polypeptide(L)'
;MLAKKARTNPRAKAILEKIHIKSDIIPALEKGEQVKEADIISKFIKDNELDYTQMGEISTLPAMQKYKDFMDSFLNSKNIKKLSQNKIAMQTPAGEVKIYLPYAYGHFHKNGKFGNKKEKRNNLTGALKEILTNPLFVTKDKRGSLYFYKPFRDKENILDLISVSVDKEGKIQYKTTYADKYKQVLDLIKIMSCCM
;
A
#
# COMPACT_ATOMS: atom_id res chain seq x y z
N MET A 1 35.56 -5.75 0.75
CA MET A 1 35.53 -7.21 0.96
C MET A 1 34.19 -7.66 1.58
N LEU A 2 33.05 -7.28 0.98
CA LEU A 2 31.69 -7.64 1.45
C LEU A 2 30.77 -8.13 0.31
N ALA A 3 31.35 -8.47 -0.85
CA ALA A 3 30.62 -8.92 -2.04
C ALA A 3 30.53 -10.46 -2.20
N LYS A 4 30.63 -11.24 -1.11
CA LYS A 4 30.80 -12.71 -1.22
C LYS A 4 30.04 -13.56 -0.20
N LYS A 5 28.82 -13.18 0.20
CA LYS A 5 28.01 -14.03 1.10
C LYS A 5 26.49 -14.07 0.86
N ALA A 6 26.03 -13.86 -0.38
CA ALA A 6 24.61 -14.04 -0.76
C ALA A 6 24.40 -15.02 -1.94
N ARG A 7 25.33 -15.96 -2.17
CA ARG A 7 25.29 -16.90 -3.33
C ARG A 7 24.88 -18.34 -3.04
N THR A 8 24.43 -18.70 -1.83
CA THR A 8 24.23 -20.13 -1.48
C THR A 8 22.90 -20.46 -0.80
N ASN A 9 21.78 -19.85 -1.22
CA ASN A 9 20.46 -20.39 -0.93
C ASN A 9 19.81 -20.99 -2.20
N PRO A 10 19.98 -22.30 -2.46
CA PRO A 10 19.43 -22.96 -3.64
C PRO A 10 17.89 -22.95 -3.68
N ARG A 11 17.22 -22.79 -2.53
CA ARG A 11 15.76 -22.65 -2.44
C ARG A 11 15.29 -21.28 -2.94
N ALA A 12 16.02 -20.21 -2.65
CA ALA A 12 15.72 -18.87 -3.16
C ALA A 12 15.94 -18.79 -4.68
N LYS A 13 17.01 -19.43 -5.18
CA LYS A 13 17.29 -19.52 -6.61
C LYS A 13 16.21 -20.30 -7.37
N ALA A 14 15.75 -21.43 -6.83
CA ALA A 14 14.68 -22.24 -7.43
C ALA A 14 13.29 -21.56 -7.40
N ILE A 15 13.04 -20.66 -6.45
CA ILE A 15 11.82 -19.85 -6.41
C ILE A 15 11.90 -18.72 -7.45
N LEU A 16 13.05 -18.06 -7.58
CA LEU A 16 13.28 -17.01 -8.59
C LEU A 16 13.24 -17.56 -10.03
N GLU A 17 13.79 -18.74 -10.29
CA GLU A 17 13.76 -19.38 -11.62
C GLU A 17 12.35 -19.86 -12.04
N LYS A 18 11.46 -20.13 -11.08
CA LYS A 18 10.04 -20.45 -11.34
C LYS A 18 9.17 -19.22 -11.60
N ILE A 19 9.63 -18.02 -11.24
CA ILE A 19 8.95 -16.74 -11.48
C ILE A 19 9.42 -16.20 -12.83
N HIS A 20 9.10 -16.90 -13.92
CA HIS A 20 9.20 -16.37 -15.27
C HIS A 20 7.99 -15.44 -15.52
N ILE A 21 7.94 -14.30 -14.84
CA ILE A 21 6.89 -13.30 -15.09
C ILE A 21 7.35 -12.43 -16.25
N LYS A 22 6.93 -12.84 -17.46
CA LYS A 22 7.07 -12.08 -18.70
C LYS A 22 6.44 -10.68 -18.57
N SER A 23 6.94 -9.79 -19.41
CA SER A 23 6.65 -8.37 -19.69
C SER A 23 5.18 -7.93 -19.81
N ASP A 24 4.19 -8.77 -19.48
CA ASP A 24 2.83 -8.65 -20.02
C ASP A 24 1.80 -8.11 -19.01
N ILE A 25 2.25 -7.55 -17.87
CA ILE A 25 1.36 -7.05 -16.80
C ILE A 25 0.95 -5.57 -17.00
N ILE A 26 1.71 -4.79 -17.78
CA ILE A 26 1.33 -3.40 -18.09
C ILE A 26 -0.05 -3.35 -18.79
N PRO A 27 -0.34 -4.21 -19.80
CA PRO A 27 -1.67 -4.31 -20.39
C PRO A 27 -2.74 -4.94 -19.48
N ALA A 28 -2.37 -5.73 -18.47
CA ALA A 28 -3.33 -6.39 -17.55
C ALA A 28 -3.86 -5.42 -16.48
N LEU A 29 -3.03 -4.48 -16.02
CA LEU A 29 -3.43 -3.37 -15.14
C LEU A 29 -4.44 -2.44 -15.83
N GLU A 30 -4.34 -2.28 -17.14
CA GLU A 30 -5.28 -1.49 -17.96
C GLU A 30 -6.60 -2.24 -18.26
N LYS A 31 -6.63 -3.58 -18.10
CA LYS A 31 -7.78 -4.44 -18.44
C LYS A 31 -8.58 -4.97 -17.25
N GLY A 32 -8.23 -4.61 -16.02
CA GLY A 32 -9.00 -4.97 -14.82
C GLY A 32 -8.90 -6.44 -14.40
N GLU A 33 -7.86 -7.16 -14.84
CA GLU A 33 -7.61 -8.53 -14.41
C GLU A 33 -7.08 -8.60 -12.97
N GLN A 34 -7.45 -9.65 -12.23
CA GLN A 34 -6.95 -9.90 -10.88
C GLN A 34 -5.48 -10.32 -10.94
N VAL A 35 -4.57 -9.38 -10.71
CA VAL A 35 -3.14 -9.67 -10.50
C VAL A 35 -2.89 -9.86 -9.00
N LYS A 36 -2.19 -10.93 -8.62
CA LYS A 36 -1.90 -11.20 -7.21
C LYS A 36 -0.94 -10.15 -6.67
N GLU A 37 -1.21 -9.64 -5.46
CA GLU A 37 -0.39 -8.65 -4.74
C GLU A 37 1.11 -9.05 -4.73
N ALA A 38 1.38 -10.33 -4.47
CA ALA A 38 2.73 -10.89 -4.45
C ALA A 38 3.45 -10.79 -5.81
N ASP A 39 2.75 -11.00 -6.93
CA ASP A 39 3.34 -10.98 -8.26
C ASP A 39 3.78 -9.56 -8.63
N ILE A 40 3.01 -8.53 -8.24
CA ILE A 40 3.37 -7.13 -8.46
C ILE A 40 4.53 -6.71 -7.55
N ILE A 41 4.43 -7.00 -6.24
CA ILE A 41 5.48 -6.62 -5.29
C ILE A 41 6.81 -7.29 -5.67
N SER A 42 6.78 -8.53 -6.17
CA SER A 42 8.00 -9.26 -6.56
C SER A 42 8.86 -8.55 -7.61
N LYS A 43 8.26 -7.71 -8.46
CA LYS A 43 8.98 -6.91 -9.46
C LYS A 43 9.88 -5.87 -8.84
N PHE A 44 9.47 -5.37 -7.69
CA PHE A 44 10.22 -4.39 -6.93
C PHE A 44 11.15 -5.06 -5.93
N ILE A 45 11.51 -6.34 -6.10
CA ILE A 45 12.48 -7.00 -5.23
C ILE A 45 13.78 -7.24 -5.99
N LYS A 46 14.88 -6.70 -5.48
CA LYS A 46 16.25 -6.96 -5.97
C LYS A 46 17.15 -7.28 -4.80
N ASP A 47 17.98 -8.32 -4.93
CA ASP A 47 18.92 -8.73 -3.89
C ASP A 47 18.28 -8.98 -2.50
N ASN A 48 17.01 -9.41 -2.49
CA ASN A 48 16.18 -9.59 -1.29
C ASN A 48 15.87 -8.29 -0.55
N GLU A 49 15.78 -7.16 -1.24
CA GLU A 49 15.34 -5.87 -0.72
C GLU A 49 14.37 -5.21 -1.71
N LEU A 50 13.57 -4.24 -1.25
CA LEU A 50 12.71 -3.48 -2.16
C LEU A 50 13.59 -2.55 -3.02
N ASP A 51 13.55 -2.74 -4.33
CA ASP A 51 14.22 -1.90 -5.31
C ASP A 51 13.39 -0.65 -5.60
N TYR A 52 13.57 0.34 -4.73
CA TYR A 52 12.91 1.64 -4.85
C TYR A 52 13.32 2.40 -6.13
N THR A 53 14.43 2.06 -6.78
CA THR A 53 14.83 2.71 -8.04
C THR A 53 13.88 2.38 -9.19
N GLN A 54 13.18 1.24 -9.11
CA GLN A 54 12.16 0.84 -10.08
C GLN A 54 10.77 1.42 -9.78
N MET A 55 10.60 2.10 -8.65
CA MET A 55 9.33 2.70 -8.24
C MET A 55 9.14 4.14 -8.71
N GLY A 56 10.11 4.69 -9.46
CA GLY A 56 10.04 6.05 -9.99
C GLY A 56 10.25 7.14 -8.93
N GLU A 57 9.52 8.24 -9.05
CA GLU A 57 9.61 9.36 -8.10
C GLU A 57 9.01 8.97 -6.75
N ILE A 58 9.76 9.24 -5.67
CA ILE A 58 9.35 8.89 -4.32
C ILE A 58 9.10 10.16 -3.51
N SER A 59 7.85 10.34 -3.09
CA SER A 59 7.43 11.45 -2.24
C SER A 59 8.04 11.38 -0.85
N THR A 60 8.30 12.52 -0.24
CA THR A 60 8.55 12.59 1.21
C THR A 60 7.26 12.28 1.97
N LEU A 61 7.33 11.49 3.04
CA LEU A 61 6.18 11.17 3.88
C LEU A 61 5.58 12.46 4.46
N PRO A 62 4.31 12.78 4.17
CA PRO A 62 3.69 13.98 4.70
C PRO A 62 3.65 13.97 6.22
N ALA A 63 3.77 15.15 6.82
CA ALA A 63 3.60 15.30 8.26
C ALA A 63 2.18 14.91 8.70
N MET A 64 2.06 14.43 9.93
CA MET A 64 0.75 14.16 10.55
C MET A 64 -0.15 15.39 10.41
N GLN A 65 -1.35 15.18 9.87
CA GLN A 65 -2.40 16.18 9.89
C GLN A 65 -3.23 16.07 11.17
N LYS A 66 -3.64 17.21 11.72
CA LYS A 66 -4.66 17.27 12.78
C LYS A 66 -6.03 16.95 12.19
N TYR A 67 -6.99 16.59 13.04
CA TYR A 67 -8.32 16.18 12.59
C TYR A 67 -8.99 17.19 11.66
N LYS A 68 -8.98 18.48 12.00
CA LYS A 68 -9.56 19.53 11.16
C LYS A 68 -8.90 19.59 9.79
N ASP A 69 -7.57 19.67 9.76
CA ASP A 69 -6.80 19.75 8.51
C ASP A 69 -7.00 18.50 7.63
N PHE A 70 -7.05 17.32 8.25
CA PHE A 70 -7.37 16.07 7.59
C PHE A 70 -8.76 16.15 6.94
N MET A 71 -9.79 16.50 7.71
CA MET A 71 -11.17 16.61 7.20
C MET A 71 -11.26 17.62 6.05
N ASP A 72 -10.69 18.81 6.24
CA ASP A 72 -10.71 19.90 5.27
C ASP A 72 -9.95 19.50 3.99
N SER A 73 -8.85 18.72 4.10
CA SER A 73 -8.11 18.22 2.94
C SER A 73 -8.94 17.34 2.01
N PHE A 74 -9.86 16.53 2.56
CA PHE A 74 -10.76 15.69 1.77
C PHE A 74 -11.98 16.47 1.29
N LEU A 75 -12.63 17.23 2.18
CA LEU A 75 -13.89 17.92 1.89
C LEU A 75 -13.74 19.06 0.87
N ASN A 76 -12.56 19.68 0.80
CA ASN A 76 -12.26 20.74 -0.18
C ASN A 76 -11.70 20.20 -1.51
N SER A 77 -11.64 18.88 -1.68
CA SER A 77 -11.07 18.26 -2.87
C SER A 77 -12.07 18.22 -4.02
N LYS A 78 -11.64 18.53 -5.25
CA LYS A 78 -12.52 18.50 -6.43
C LYS A 78 -12.94 17.09 -6.87
N ASN A 79 -12.22 16.06 -6.43
CA ASN A 79 -12.44 14.65 -6.81
C ASN A 79 -13.34 13.89 -5.82
N ILE A 80 -14.19 14.59 -5.06
CA ILE A 80 -15.09 13.97 -4.09
C ILE A 80 -16.55 14.37 -4.34
N LYS A 81 -17.45 13.45 -3.99
CA LYS A 81 -18.88 13.67 -3.84
C LYS A 81 -19.24 13.44 -2.38
N LYS A 82 -19.82 14.46 -1.73
CA LYS A 82 -20.34 14.33 -0.37
C LYS A 82 -21.58 13.43 -0.39
N LEU A 83 -21.57 12.36 0.41
CA LEU A 83 -22.68 11.43 0.51
C LEU A 83 -23.57 11.76 1.70
N SER A 84 -22.96 12.04 2.85
CA SER A 84 -23.64 12.52 4.06
C SER A 84 -22.62 13.19 4.99
N GLN A 85 -23.00 13.47 6.24
CA GLN A 85 -22.09 14.05 7.22
C GLN A 85 -20.84 13.17 7.38
N ASN A 86 -19.69 13.72 7.02
CA ASN A 86 -18.36 13.09 7.11
C ASN A 86 -18.20 11.80 6.29
N LYS A 87 -19.16 11.46 5.43
CA LYS A 87 -19.06 10.36 4.45
C LYS A 87 -18.94 10.93 3.05
N ILE A 88 -17.92 10.47 2.32
CA ILE A 88 -17.64 10.90 0.95
C ILE A 88 -17.53 9.70 0.02
N ALA A 89 -17.76 9.93 -1.26
CA ALA A 89 -17.26 9.11 -2.34
C ALA A 89 -16.10 9.88 -2.99
N MET A 90 -14.96 9.23 -3.18
CA MET A 90 -13.75 9.82 -3.76
C MET A 90 -13.37 9.08 -5.03
N GLN A 91 -13.10 9.82 -6.09
CA GLN A 91 -12.58 9.24 -7.32
C GLN A 91 -11.09 8.92 -7.15
N THR A 92 -10.72 7.67 -7.42
CA THR A 92 -9.34 7.16 -7.41
C THR A 92 -9.02 6.51 -8.76
N PRO A 93 -7.74 6.20 -9.06
CA PRO A 93 -7.39 5.46 -10.26
C PRO A 93 -8.04 4.07 -10.36
N ALA A 94 -8.44 3.47 -9.23
CA ALA A 94 -9.13 2.18 -9.20
C ALA A 94 -10.67 2.30 -9.15
N GLY A 95 -11.21 3.50 -9.36
CA GLY A 95 -12.63 3.80 -9.34
C GLY A 95 -13.08 4.60 -8.11
N GLU A 96 -14.40 4.70 -7.94
CA GLU A 96 -15.00 5.41 -6.81
C GLU A 96 -14.86 4.59 -5.51
N VAL A 97 -14.30 5.20 -4.47
CA VAL A 97 -14.21 4.62 -3.13
C VAL A 97 -15.04 5.43 -2.13
N LYS A 98 -15.85 4.76 -1.32
CA LYS A 98 -16.59 5.41 -0.23
C LYS A 98 -15.67 5.49 0.98
N ILE A 99 -15.74 6.59 1.73
CA ILE A 99 -14.89 6.81 2.90
C ILE A 99 -15.70 7.48 3.99
N TYR A 100 -15.67 6.92 5.19
CA TYR A 100 -16.09 7.62 6.40
C TYR A 100 -14.87 8.24 7.10
N LEU A 101 -14.70 9.56 6.93
CA LEU A 101 -13.49 10.29 7.32
C LEU A 101 -13.12 10.18 8.82
N PRO A 102 -14.06 10.22 9.78
CA PRO A 102 -13.73 10.10 11.20
C PRO A 102 -13.16 8.73 11.55
N TYR A 103 -13.66 7.68 10.89
CA TYR A 103 -13.11 6.35 11.04
C TYR A 103 -11.72 6.26 10.41
N ALA A 104 -11.55 6.76 9.18
CA ALA A 104 -10.25 6.77 8.50
C ALA A 104 -9.16 7.48 9.33
N TYR A 105 -9.45 8.68 9.84
CA TYR A 105 -8.54 9.42 10.72
C TYR A 105 -8.24 8.65 12.02
N GLY A 106 -9.30 8.16 12.69
CA GLY A 106 -9.16 7.50 13.97
C GLY A 106 -8.43 6.16 13.87
N HIS A 107 -8.54 5.45 12.76
CA HIS A 107 -7.92 4.14 12.56
C HIS A 107 -6.38 4.19 12.56
N PHE A 108 -5.78 5.33 12.21
CA PHE A 108 -4.33 5.53 12.31
C PHE A 108 -3.83 5.76 13.75
N HIS A 109 -4.75 6.00 14.69
CA HIS A 109 -4.42 6.15 16.10
C HIS A 109 -4.50 4.78 16.81
N LYS A 110 -3.60 4.55 17.77
CA LYS A 110 -3.66 3.33 18.60
C LYS A 110 -4.92 3.31 19.46
N ASN A 111 -5.20 4.42 20.13
CA ASN A 111 -6.29 4.56 21.09
C ASN A 111 -7.40 5.48 20.56
N GLY A 112 -8.55 5.49 21.24
CA GLY A 112 -9.71 6.33 20.90
C GLY A 112 -10.85 5.55 20.24
N LYS A 113 -11.97 6.24 19.98
CA LYS A 113 -13.23 5.63 19.50
C LYS A 113 -13.07 4.72 18.28
N PHE A 114 -12.19 5.09 17.34
CA PHE A 114 -11.92 4.33 16.12
C PHE A 114 -10.49 3.82 16.04
N GLY A 115 -9.75 3.84 17.16
CA GLY A 115 -8.36 3.41 17.20
C GLY A 115 -8.17 1.94 16.84
N ASN A 116 -7.01 1.61 16.28
CA ASN A 116 -6.69 0.25 15.85
C ASN A 116 -6.28 -0.70 17.00
N LYS A 117 -6.06 -0.18 18.22
CA LYS A 117 -5.62 -0.88 19.45
C LYS A 117 -4.26 -1.57 19.36
N LYS A 118 -3.56 -1.47 18.24
CA LYS A 118 -2.29 -2.17 17.96
C LYS A 118 -1.11 -1.18 17.96
N GLU A 119 -1.14 -0.20 17.07
CA GLU A 119 0.02 0.61 16.71
C GLU A 119 -0.33 2.10 16.59
N LYS A 120 0.66 2.95 16.89
CA LYS A 120 0.55 4.41 16.71
C LYS A 120 1.10 4.77 15.33
N ARG A 121 0.20 5.09 14.38
CA ARG A 121 0.52 5.36 12.97
C ARG A 121 0.00 6.74 12.53
N ASN A 122 -0.01 7.70 13.46
CA ASN A 122 -0.66 9.00 13.26
C ASN A 122 -0.07 9.79 12.08
N ASN A 123 1.21 9.57 11.73
CA ASN A 123 1.87 10.14 10.55
C ASN A 123 1.11 9.84 9.24
N LEU A 124 0.41 8.71 9.15
CA LEU A 124 -0.34 8.31 7.96
C LEU A 124 -1.58 9.15 7.70
N THR A 125 -2.03 9.97 8.66
CA THR A 125 -3.15 10.90 8.41
C THR A 125 -2.82 11.89 7.30
N GLY A 126 -1.56 12.34 7.21
CA GLY A 126 -1.10 13.22 6.12
C GLY A 126 -0.91 12.50 4.78
N ALA A 127 -0.61 11.20 4.81
CA ALA A 127 -0.30 10.42 3.61
C ALA A 127 -1.54 9.84 2.91
N LEU A 128 -2.64 9.62 3.64
CA LEU A 128 -3.79 8.86 3.12
C LEU A 128 -4.33 9.42 1.80
N LYS A 129 -4.54 10.74 1.71
CA LYS A 129 -5.12 11.35 0.50
C LYS A 129 -4.23 11.10 -0.71
N GLU A 130 -2.92 11.26 -0.55
CA GLU A 130 -1.94 11.08 -1.61
C GLU A 130 -1.86 9.62 -2.07
N ILE A 131 -1.92 8.66 -1.13
CA ILE A 131 -1.97 7.22 -1.43
C ILE A 131 -3.19 6.88 -2.29
N LEU A 132 -4.35 7.48 -1.99
CA LEU A 132 -5.59 7.21 -2.72
C LEU A 132 -5.66 7.92 -4.08
N THR A 133 -5.08 9.12 -4.22
CA THR A 133 -5.10 9.87 -5.49
C THR A 133 -3.99 9.47 -6.45
N ASN A 134 -2.81 9.15 -5.92
CA ASN A 134 -1.61 8.90 -6.72
C ASN A 134 -0.80 7.70 -6.15
N PRO A 135 -1.38 6.49 -6.15
CA PRO A 135 -0.68 5.26 -5.78
C PRO A 135 0.37 4.89 -6.84
N LEU A 136 1.40 4.14 -6.43
CA LEU A 136 2.30 3.44 -7.35
C LEU A 136 1.57 2.35 -8.13
N PHE A 137 0.75 1.56 -7.44
CA PHE A 137 -0.16 0.59 -8.04
C PHE A 137 -1.33 0.28 -7.11
N VAL A 138 -2.38 -0.32 -7.67
CA VAL A 138 -3.56 -0.77 -6.92
C VAL A 138 -3.81 -2.25 -7.19
N THR A 139 -4.15 -3.01 -6.16
CA THR A 139 -4.58 -4.41 -6.28
C THR A 139 -5.97 -4.60 -5.73
N LYS A 140 -6.60 -5.73 -6.07
CA LYS A 140 -7.96 -6.07 -5.64
C LYS A 140 -7.99 -7.52 -5.16
N ASP A 141 -8.56 -7.75 -3.98
CA ASP A 141 -8.78 -9.11 -3.50
C ASP A 141 -10.07 -9.75 -4.04
N LYS A 142 -10.25 -11.05 -3.78
CA LYS A 142 -11.46 -11.80 -4.19
C LYS A 142 -12.76 -11.26 -3.57
N ARG A 143 -12.67 -10.60 -2.41
CA ARG A 143 -13.82 -9.95 -1.75
C ARG A 143 -14.14 -8.60 -2.36
N GLY A 144 -13.27 -8.09 -3.22
CA GLY A 144 -13.37 -6.82 -3.93
C GLY A 144 -12.84 -5.63 -3.13
N SER A 145 -12.08 -5.86 -2.06
CA SER A 145 -11.35 -4.80 -1.37
C SER A 145 -10.20 -4.31 -2.25
N LEU A 146 -10.01 -3.01 -2.31
CA LEU A 146 -8.92 -2.37 -3.03
C LEU A 146 -7.74 -2.11 -2.10
N TYR A 147 -6.52 -2.26 -2.60
CA TYR A 147 -5.29 -2.01 -1.86
C TYR A 147 -4.42 -1.05 -2.65
N PHE A 148 -4.14 0.12 -2.07
CA PHE A 148 -3.35 1.20 -2.66
C PHE A 148 -1.95 1.16 -2.08
N TYR A 149 -0.94 1.14 -2.93
CA TYR A 149 0.46 1.06 -2.52
C TYR A 149 1.19 2.32 -2.96
N LYS A 150 1.97 2.94 -2.07
CA LYS A 150 2.82 4.08 -2.42
C LYS A 150 4.10 4.11 -1.59
N PRO A 151 5.28 4.29 -2.21
CA PRO A 151 6.52 4.47 -1.49
C PRO A 151 6.63 5.91 -0.95
N PHE A 152 7.23 6.05 0.23
CA PHE A 152 7.61 7.34 0.79
C PHE A 152 9.04 7.31 1.34
N ARG A 153 9.72 8.46 1.32
CA ARG A 153 10.94 8.69 2.10
C ARG A 153 10.57 9.24 3.47
N ASP A 154 11.13 8.69 4.53
CA ASP A 154 11.09 9.31 5.85
C ASP A 154 12.23 10.34 6.03
N LYS A 155 12.35 10.91 7.24
CA LYS A 155 13.33 11.96 7.55
C LYS A 155 14.78 11.47 7.58
N GLU A 156 15.00 10.16 7.64
CA GLU A 156 16.31 9.51 7.78
C GLU A 156 16.73 8.77 6.48
N ASN A 157 16.03 9.02 5.36
CA ASN A 157 16.13 8.32 4.07
C ASN A 157 15.64 6.87 4.08
N ILE A 158 14.97 6.40 5.14
CA ILE A 158 14.33 5.09 5.12
C ILE A 158 13.11 5.18 4.19
N LEU A 159 13.05 4.25 3.25
CA LEU A 159 12.01 4.15 2.26
C LEU A 159 10.96 3.15 2.73
N ASP A 160 9.70 3.57 2.76
CA ASP A 160 8.56 2.79 3.24
C ASP A 160 7.55 2.59 2.11
N LEU A 161 7.27 1.33 1.71
CA LEU A 161 6.10 1.03 0.88
C LEU A 161 4.86 0.89 1.78
N ILE A 162 3.95 1.85 1.67
CA ILE A 162 2.76 1.92 2.51
C ILE A 162 1.56 1.34 1.75
N SER A 163 0.85 0.41 2.39
CA SER A 163 -0.39 -0.17 1.87
C SER A 163 -1.61 0.26 2.68
N VAL A 164 -2.59 0.85 1.99
CA VAL A 164 -3.91 1.17 2.55
C VAL A 164 -4.97 0.37 1.81
N SER A 165 -5.80 -0.35 2.56
CA SER A 165 -6.94 -1.08 2.00
C SER A 165 -8.26 -0.33 2.22
N VAL A 166 -9.16 -0.45 1.25
CA VAL A 166 -10.53 0.05 1.32
C VAL A 166 -11.45 -1.10 0.96
N ASP A 167 -12.30 -1.52 1.89
CA ASP A 167 -13.31 -2.55 1.62
C ASP A 167 -14.52 -1.99 0.87
N LYS A 168 -15.44 -2.88 0.47
CA LYS A 168 -16.66 -2.53 -0.28
C LYS A 168 -17.59 -1.57 0.47
N GLU A 169 -17.52 -1.53 1.80
CA GLU A 169 -18.33 -0.64 2.63
C GLU A 169 -17.68 0.74 2.79
N GLY A 170 -16.45 0.90 2.27
CA GLY A 170 -15.70 2.13 2.36
C GLY A 170 -14.93 2.29 3.67
N LYS A 171 -14.70 1.18 4.38
CA LYS A 171 -13.92 1.17 5.59
C LYS A 171 -12.45 1.08 5.21
N ILE A 172 -11.70 2.09 5.64
CA ILE A 172 -10.25 2.15 5.44
C ILE A 172 -9.57 1.32 6.51
N GLN A 173 -8.73 0.38 6.10
CA GLN A 173 -7.86 -0.37 6.98
C GLN A 173 -6.42 -0.21 6.50
N TYR A 174 -5.56 0.28 7.40
CA TYR A 174 -4.14 0.26 7.17
C TYR A 174 -3.64 -1.19 7.31
N LYS A 175 -2.90 -1.67 6.30
CA LYS A 175 -2.48 -3.07 6.29
C LYS A 175 -1.04 -3.23 6.73
N THR A 176 -0.09 -2.54 6.09
CA THR A 176 1.35 -2.77 6.33
C THR A 176 2.18 -1.58 5.81
N THR A 177 3.27 -1.29 6.51
CA THR A 177 4.42 -0.53 6.01
C THR A 177 5.55 -1.52 5.83
N TYR A 178 6.04 -1.66 4.60
CA TYR A 178 7.22 -2.47 4.32
C TYR A 178 8.45 -1.58 4.48
N ALA A 179 8.97 -1.53 5.71
CA ALA A 179 10.28 -0.96 6.01
C ALA A 179 11.31 -2.09 5.89
N ASP A 180 12.05 -2.14 4.77
CA ASP A 180 13.25 -2.97 4.53
C ASP A 180 13.18 -4.48 4.87
N LYS A 181 11.99 -5.03 5.12
CA LYS A 181 11.81 -6.40 5.61
C LYS A 181 11.23 -7.30 4.54
N TYR A 182 12.13 -7.74 3.65
CA TYR A 182 11.94 -8.86 2.72
C TYR A 182 11.25 -10.08 3.35
N LYS A 183 11.42 -10.33 4.66
CA LYS A 183 10.73 -11.41 5.37
C LYS A 183 9.20 -11.26 5.37
N GLN A 184 8.65 -10.06 5.50
CA GLN A 184 7.19 -9.85 5.50
C GLN A 184 6.61 -10.00 4.08
N VAL A 185 7.34 -9.53 3.08
CA VAL A 185 7.00 -9.75 1.66
C VAL A 185 7.11 -11.24 1.29
N LEU A 186 8.16 -11.92 1.75
CA LEU A 186 8.32 -13.37 1.62
C LEU A 186 7.22 -14.15 2.32
N ASP A 187 6.80 -13.72 3.51
CA ASP A 187 5.75 -14.41 4.27
C ASP A 187 4.41 -14.31 3.52
N LEU A 188 4.13 -13.20 2.83
CA LEU A 188 3.00 -13.09 1.89
C LEU A 188 3.13 -14.07 0.71
N ILE A 189 4.32 -14.18 0.12
CA ILE A 189 4.60 -15.14 -0.98
C ILE A 189 4.50 -16.60 -0.49
N LYS A 190 4.97 -16.91 0.73
CA LYS A 190 4.97 -18.26 1.32
C LYS A 190 3.60 -18.72 1.75
N ILE A 191 2.80 -17.86 2.39
CA ILE A 191 1.40 -18.17 2.76
C ILE A 191 0.61 -18.62 1.53
N MET A 192 0.93 -18.08 0.35
CA MET A 192 0.27 -18.44 -0.91
C MET A 192 0.77 -19.76 -1.52
N SER A 193 1.97 -20.23 -1.16
CA SER A 193 2.52 -21.51 -1.64
C SER A 193 1.99 -22.73 -0.85
N CYS A 194 1.47 -22.53 0.36
CA CYS A 194 0.87 -23.60 1.17
C CYS A 194 -0.64 -23.83 0.92
N CYS A 195 -1.28 -23.01 0.08
CA CYS A 195 -2.71 -23.13 -0.25
C CYS A 195 -2.97 -23.68 -1.67
N MET A 196 -1.99 -24.39 -2.25
CA MET A 196 -2.19 -25.22 -3.45
C MET A 196 -2.15 -26.69 -3.08
#